data_AF-A0A2G2HDG6-F1
#
_entry.id   AF-A0A2G2HDG6-F1
#
_cell.length_a   1.000
_cell.length_b   1.000
_cell.length_c   1.000
_cell.angle_alpha   90.00
_cell.angle_beta   90.00
_cell.angle_gamma   90.00
#
_symmetry.space_group_name_H-M   'P 1'
#
loop_
_entity.id
_entity.type
_entity.pdbx_description
1 polymer ?
#
loop_
_entity_poly.entity_id
_entity_poly.type
_entity_poly.pdbx_seq_one_letter_code
_entity_poly.pdbx_strand_id
1 'polypeptide(L)'
;MKTKILLLFTLVSFISYGQKSPAEKAQGTINGTEITVEYSSPRVNGRVIFGDLVPYGKVWRAGANKNTTIKFSKDVKINGKELKAGTYGFFIIPNTGKGWELIFNKKTDGWGSYSYKESDDALRIPSKVQSNENSQEEMLFKVTKKEILFSWSDTTFTMRVQ
;
A
#
# COMPACT_ATOMS: atom_id res chain seq x y z
N MET A 1 -41.47 10.58 -55.65
CA MET A 1 -41.22 10.96 -54.24
C MET A 1 -39.95 10.23 -53.78
N LYS A 2 -38.84 10.95 -53.55
CA LYS A 2 -37.55 10.36 -53.17
C LYS A 2 -37.33 10.53 -51.67
N THR A 3 -37.45 9.46 -50.90
CA THR A 3 -37.25 9.47 -49.44
C THR A 3 -35.74 9.46 -49.14
N LYS A 4 -35.22 10.53 -48.52
CA LYS A 4 -33.84 10.58 -48.02
C LYS A 4 -33.82 9.98 -46.61
N ILE A 5 -33.15 8.85 -46.43
CA ILE A 5 -32.86 8.28 -45.11
C ILE A 5 -31.59 8.97 -44.59
N LEU A 6 -31.71 9.67 -43.47
CA LEU A 6 -30.61 10.28 -42.75
C LEU A 6 -30.14 9.28 -41.67
N LEU A 7 -28.99 8.65 -41.88
CA LEU A 7 -28.36 7.78 -40.89
C LEU A 7 -27.55 8.64 -39.91
N LEU A 8 -28.00 8.72 -38.66
CA LEU A 8 -27.29 9.40 -37.57
C LEU A 8 -26.37 8.39 -36.86
N PHE A 9 -25.06 8.46 -37.11
CA PHE A 9 -24.07 7.70 -36.36
C PHE A 9 -23.82 8.41 -35.02
N THR A 10 -24.29 7.81 -33.92
CA THR A 10 -23.92 8.24 -32.57
C THR A 10 -22.60 7.58 -32.19
N LEU A 11 -21.55 8.38 -32.06
CA LEU A 11 -20.26 7.95 -31.55
C LEU A 11 -20.38 7.80 -30.02
N VAL A 12 -20.46 6.57 -29.52
CA VAL A 12 -20.42 6.30 -28.08
C VAL A 12 -18.96 6.31 -27.64
N SER A 13 -18.49 7.43 -27.10
CA SER A 13 -17.19 7.50 -26.46
C SER A 13 -17.22 6.78 -25.11
N PHE A 14 -16.56 5.62 -25.01
CA PHE A 14 -16.28 5.00 -23.73
C PHE A 14 -15.16 5.77 -23.02
N ILE A 15 -15.52 6.68 -22.13
CA ILE A 15 -14.57 7.26 -21.18
C ILE A 15 -14.26 6.18 -20.13
N SER A 16 -13.10 5.54 -20.27
CA SER A 16 -12.55 4.71 -19.20
C SER A 16 -12.14 5.63 -18.05
N TYR A 17 -12.98 5.74 -17.02
CA TYR A 17 -12.58 6.37 -15.77
C TYR A 17 -11.53 5.47 -15.11
N GLY A 18 -10.24 5.79 -15.29
CA GLY A 18 -9.16 5.11 -14.58
C GLY A 18 -9.45 5.12 -13.07
N GLN A 19 -9.34 3.95 -12.43
CA GLN A 19 -9.57 3.82 -10.99
C GLN A 19 -8.66 4.81 -10.24
N LYS A 20 -9.23 5.69 -9.40
CA LYS A 20 -8.49 6.74 -8.66
C LYS A 20 -7.30 6.22 -7.85
N SER A 21 -7.32 4.93 -7.51
CA SER A 21 -6.22 4.24 -6.84
C SER A 21 -6.09 2.84 -7.44
N PRO A 22 -5.34 2.65 -8.53
CA PRO A 22 -5.22 1.37 -9.21
C PRO A 22 -4.69 0.28 -8.26
N ALA A 23 -5.10 -0.96 -8.50
CA ALA A 23 -4.53 -2.11 -7.82
C ALA A 23 -3.13 -2.37 -8.39
N GLU A 24 -2.15 -2.46 -7.50
CA GLU A 24 -0.74 -2.61 -7.81
C GLU A 24 -0.15 -3.82 -7.08
N LYS A 25 0.96 -4.32 -7.62
CA LYS A 25 1.66 -5.48 -7.08
C LYS A 25 3.16 -5.29 -7.14
N ALA A 26 3.82 -5.42 -5.99
CA ALA A 26 5.28 -5.49 -5.91
C ALA A 26 5.71 -6.92 -5.58
N GLN A 27 6.68 -7.44 -6.33
CA GLN A 27 7.19 -8.80 -6.14
C GLN A 27 8.72 -8.81 -6.16
N GLY A 28 9.31 -9.74 -5.42
CA GLY A 28 10.73 -9.99 -5.44
C GLY A 28 11.13 -11.12 -4.50
N THR A 29 12.41 -11.45 -4.51
CA THR A 29 12.97 -12.52 -3.69
C THR A 29 14.12 -11.97 -2.85
N ILE A 30 14.09 -12.23 -1.54
CA ILE A 30 15.14 -11.85 -0.58
C ILE A 30 15.57 -13.11 0.16
N ASN A 31 16.86 -13.45 0.10
CA ASN A 31 17.44 -14.65 0.74
C ASN A 31 16.68 -15.96 0.42
N GLY A 32 16.12 -16.07 -0.79
CA GLY A 32 15.33 -17.23 -1.21
C GLY A 32 13.91 -17.29 -0.64
N THR A 33 13.44 -16.24 0.01
CA THR A 33 12.03 -16.02 0.36
C THR A 33 11.37 -15.17 -0.71
N GLU A 34 10.28 -15.68 -1.29
CA GLU A 34 9.44 -14.94 -2.22
C GLU A 34 8.51 -14.01 -1.45
N ILE A 35 8.43 -12.77 -1.92
CA ILE A 35 7.66 -11.71 -1.28
C ILE A 35 6.70 -11.13 -2.31
N THR A 36 5.45 -10.98 -1.91
CA THR A 36 4.43 -10.29 -2.71
C THR A 36 3.73 -9.26 -1.85
N VAL A 37 3.66 -8.03 -2.35
CA VAL A 37 2.87 -6.95 -1.76
C VAL A 37 1.74 -6.61 -2.73
N GLU A 38 0.50 -6.76 -2.30
CA GLU A 38 -0.68 -6.34 -3.07
C GLU A 38 -1.32 -5.14 -2.38
N TYR A 39 -1.51 -4.06 -3.12
CA TYR A 39 -1.97 -2.79 -2.57
C TYR A 39 -2.79 -2.01 -3.59
N SER A 40 -3.52 -0.99 -3.14
CA SER A 40 -4.09 0.01 -4.05
C SER A 40 -3.28 1.30 -3.94
N SER A 41 -2.80 1.85 -5.06
CA SER A 41 -1.90 2.99 -5.13
C SER A 41 -2.63 4.33 -5.24
N PRO A 42 -2.91 5.07 -4.16
CA PRO A 42 -3.42 6.43 -4.26
C PRO A 42 -2.34 7.41 -4.74
N ARG A 43 -2.79 8.44 -5.45
CA ARG A 43 -1.98 9.62 -5.83
C ARG A 43 -1.92 10.66 -4.74
N VAL A 44 -0.96 11.58 -4.72
CA VAL A 44 -0.94 12.71 -3.79
C VAL A 44 -2.00 13.73 -4.22
N ASN A 45 -2.03 14.10 -5.50
CA ASN A 45 -2.97 15.05 -6.09
C ASN A 45 -3.05 16.38 -5.31
N GLY A 46 -1.90 16.94 -4.93
CA GLY A 46 -1.81 18.23 -4.24
C GLY A 46 -2.35 18.26 -2.80
N ARG A 47 -2.67 17.10 -2.21
CA ARG A 47 -3.18 16.99 -0.83
C ARG A 47 -2.04 16.88 0.18
N VAL A 48 -2.31 17.33 1.40
CA VAL A 48 -1.49 16.97 2.56
C VAL A 48 -1.80 15.52 2.93
N ILE A 49 -0.80 14.65 2.86
CA ILE A 49 -1.00 13.21 3.07
C ILE A 49 -1.00 12.87 4.55
N PHE A 50 0.15 12.98 5.21
CA PHE A 50 0.29 12.63 6.62
C PHE A 50 -0.06 13.82 7.51
N GLY A 51 -0.96 13.59 8.47
CA GLY A 51 -1.52 14.62 9.34
C GLY A 51 -2.87 15.18 8.90
N ASP A 52 -3.30 14.92 7.66
CA ASP A 52 -4.63 15.29 7.15
C ASP A 52 -5.35 14.06 6.56
N LEU A 53 -5.05 13.69 5.30
CA LEU A 53 -5.67 12.53 4.66
C LEU A 53 -5.44 11.21 5.43
N VAL A 54 -4.22 11.04 5.96
CA VAL A 54 -3.82 9.97 6.85
C VAL A 54 -3.50 10.58 8.22
N PRO A 55 -4.43 10.54 9.17
CA PRO A 55 -4.24 11.15 10.48
C PRO A 55 -3.13 10.47 11.29
N TYR A 56 -2.35 11.27 12.01
CA TYR A 56 -1.39 10.74 12.97
C TYR A 56 -2.08 10.04 14.16
N GLY A 57 -1.42 9.02 14.71
CA GLY A 57 -1.91 8.22 15.83
C GLY A 57 -3.10 7.32 15.50
N LYS A 58 -3.44 7.15 14.21
CA LYS A 58 -4.55 6.32 13.76
C LYS A 58 -4.06 5.20 12.84
N VAL A 59 -4.66 4.03 12.97
CA VAL A 59 -4.33 2.88 12.12
C VAL A 59 -4.76 3.11 10.68
N TRP A 60 -3.81 2.95 9.76
CA TRP A 60 -4.00 3.11 8.33
C TRP A 60 -3.57 1.85 7.60
N ARG A 61 -4.40 1.40 6.65
CA ARG A 61 -4.17 0.19 5.82
C ARG A 61 -3.04 0.26 4.79
N ALA A 62 -2.22 1.31 4.84
CA ALA A 62 -1.12 1.53 3.91
C ALA A 62 -1.53 1.44 2.43
N GLY A 63 -2.68 2.03 2.08
CA GLY A 63 -3.27 2.00 0.74
C GLY A 63 -4.69 2.56 0.68
N ALA A 64 -5.35 2.32 -0.47
CA ALA A 64 -6.75 2.68 -0.73
C ALA A 64 -7.67 1.46 -0.79
N ASN A 65 -9.00 1.63 -0.66
CA ASN A 65 -9.98 0.53 -0.75
C ASN A 65 -9.72 -0.65 0.21
N LYS A 66 -9.32 -1.83 -0.30
CA LYS A 66 -8.94 -3.00 0.49
C LYS A 66 -7.61 -2.78 1.24
N ASN A 67 -7.39 -3.50 2.33
CA ASN A 67 -6.12 -3.39 3.04
C ASN A 67 -4.96 -3.96 2.21
N THR A 68 -3.80 -3.32 2.31
CA THR A 68 -2.57 -3.84 1.71
C THR A 68 -2.25 -5.19 2.33
N THR A 69 -1.78 -6.14 1.53
CA THR A 69 -1.31 -7.44 2.02
C THR A 69 0.15 -7.65 1.68
N ILE A 70 0.87 -8.33 2.58
CA ILE A 70 2.25 -8.77 2.36
C ILE A 70 2.30 -10.27 2.62
N LYS A 71 2.79 -11.01 1.63
CA LYS A 71 2.97 -12.46 1.68
C LYS A 71 4.45 -12.83 1.68
N PHE A 72 4.82 -13.75 2.55
CA PHE A 72 6.15 -14.35 2.63
C PHE A 72 6.04 -15.86 2.43
N SER A 73 6.87 -16.44 1.54
CA SER A 73 6.86 -17.88 1.30
C SER A 73 7.60 -18.72 2.36
N LYS A 74 8.40 -18.08 3.21
CA LYS A 74 9.17 -18.70 4.30
C LYS A 74 9.12 -17.81 5.53
N ASP A 75 9.49 -18.37 6.68
CA ASP A 75 9.76 -17.59 7.89
C ASP A 75 10.84 -16.54 7.60
N VAL A 76 10.66 -15.34 8.15
CA VAL A 76 11.55 -14.19 7.94
C VAL A 76 11.81 -13.47 9.25
N LYS A 77 12.84 -12.62 9.26
CA LYS A 77 12.95 -11.54 10.24
C LYS A 77 12.69 -10.19 9.57
N ILE A 78 11.74 -9.45 10.09
CA ILE A 78 11.46 -8.06 9.69
C ILE A 78 12.12 -7.13 10.70
N ASN A 79 13.09 -6.33 10.26
CA ASN A 79 13.91 -5.48 11.13
C ASN A 79 14.46 -6.25 12.35
N GLY A 80 14.87 -7.51 12.14
CA GLY A 80 15.40 -8.39 13.19
C GLY A 80 14.36 -9.09 14.07
N LYS A 81 13.06 -8.85 13.88
CA LYS A 81 11.98 -9.52 14.60
C LYS A 81 11.36 -10.65 13.78
N GLU A 82 11.16 -11.81 14.41
CA GLU A 82 10.65 -12.99 13.73
C GLU A 82 9.19 -12.83 13.28
N LEU A 83 8.90 -13.32 12.08
CA LEU A 83 7.57 -13.43 11.51
C LEU A 83 7.50 -14.75 10.73
N LYS A 84 6.44 -15.53 10.97
CA LYS A 84 6.25 -16.80 10.28
C LYS A 84 5.88 -16.60 8.81
N ALA A 85 6.09 -17.63 8.00
CA ALA A 85 5.57 -17.66 6.63
C ALA A 85 4.05 -17.46 6.64
N GLY A 86 3.53 -16.73 5.65
CA GLY A 86 2.10 -16.47 5.57
C GLY A 86 1.76 -15.20 4.80
N THR A 87 0.46 -14.90 4.74
CA THR A 87 -0.08 -13.65 4.21
C THR A 87 -0.62 -12.83 5.36
N TYR A 88 -0.26 -11.56 5.40
CA TYR A 88 -0.63 -10.61 6.45
C TYR A 88 -1.28 -9.38 5.85
N GLY A 89 -2.31 -8.86 6.51
CA GLY A 89 -2.74 -7.49 6.30
C GLY A 89 -1.67 -6.56 6.85
N PHE A 90 -1.35 -5.51 6.10
CA PHE A 90 -0.35 -4.53 6.47
C PHE A 90 -1.00 -3.23 6.88
N PHE A 91 -0.65 -2.78 8.08
CA PHE A 91 -1.14 -1.53 8.65
C PHE A 91 0.03 -0.70 9.19
N ILE A 92 -0.21 0.60 9.24
CA ILE A 92 0.74 1.59 9.73
C ILE A 92 0.02 2.49 10.73
N ILE A 93 0.66 2.83 11.84
CA ILE A 93 0.25 3.95 12.67
C ILE A 93 1.31 5.06 12.48
N PRO A 94 1.01 6.08 11.65
CA PRO A 94 1.92 7.19 11.46
C PRO A 94 1.90 8.07 12.71
N ASN A 95 3.03 8.72 13.00
CA ASN A 95 3.20 9.60 14.13
C ASN A 95 3.84 10.92 13.71
N THR A 96 3.74 11.96 14.54
CA THR A 96 4.34 13.28 14.30
C THR A 96 5.87 13.23 14.35
N GLY A 97 6.43 12.26 15.09
CA GLY A 97 7.85 11.95 15.08
C GLY A 97 8.24 10.91 14.03
N LYS A 98 9.53 10.57 13.97
CA LYS A 98 10.07 9.61 13.00
C LYS A 98 9.78 8.13 13.31
N GLY A 99 9.13 7.83 14.44
CA GLY A 99 8.86 6.47 14.89
C GLY A 99 7.45 6.02 14.53
N TRP A 100 7.27 5.54 13.31
CA TRP A 100 5.98 4.97 12.89
C TRP A 100 5.90 3.51 13.30
N GLU A 101 4.70 3.01 13.58
CA GLU A 101 4.50 1.59 13.84
C GLU A 101 4.09 0.88 12.56
N LEU A 102 4.79 -0.20 12.22
CA LEU A 102 4.44 -1.10 11.13
C LEU A 102 3.87 -2.38 11.71
N ILE A 103 2.74 -2.80 11.17
CA ILE A 103 1.92 -3.86 11.74
C ILE A 103 1.61 -4.91 10.67
N PHE A 104 1.96 -6.16 10.95
CA PHE A 104 1.54 -7.34 10.23
C PHE A 104 0.41 -7.98 11.02
N ASN A 105 -0.80 -7.92 10.49
CA ASN A 105 -2.03 -8.37 11.13
C ASN A 105 -2.58 -9.60 10.39
N LYS A 106 -3.23 -10.52 11.10
CA LYS A 106 -3.79 -11.76 10.51
C LYS A 106 -4.99 -11.50 9.59
N LYS A 107 -5.62 -10.31 9.65
CA LYS A 107 -6.76 -9.96 8.79
C LYS A 107 -6.29 -9.47 7.41
N THR A 108 -6.56 -10.24 6.35
CA THR A 108 -6.04 -10.00 4.99
C THR A 108 -7.09 -9.54 3.96
N ASP A 109 -8.35 -9.53 4.33
CA ASP A 109 -9.53 -9.32 3.46
C ASP A 109 -10.37 -8.10 3.91
N GLY A 110 -9.74 -7.18 4.64
CA GLY A 110 -10.40 -6.00 5.19
C GLY A 110 -10.66 -4.92 4.15
N TRP A 111 -11.78 -4.22 4.29
CA TRP A 111 -11.98 -2.92 3.63
C TRP A 111 -11.56 -1.80 4.57
N GLY A 112 -10.78 -0.84 4.08
CA GLY A 112 -10.30 0.24 4.94
C GLY A 112 -9.40 -0.27 6.07
N SER A 113 -9.49 0.39 7.22
CA SER A 113 -8.91 -0.09 8.49
C SER A 113 -9.98 -0.59 9.47
N TYR A 114 -11.24 -0.73 9.04
CA TYR A 114 -12.37 -0.98 9.94
C TYR A 114 -12.34 -2.36 10.60
N SER A 115 -11.77 -3.35 9.90
CA SER A 115 -11.62 -4.71 10.40
C SER A 115 -10.36 -4.90 11.24
N TYR A 116 -9.57 -3.85 11.47
CA TYR A 116 -8.35 -3.94 12.27
C TYR A 116 -8.68 -4.22 13.73
N LYS A 117 -7.99 -5.20 14.31
CA LYS A 117 -7.99 -5.48 15.75
C LYS A 117 -6.56 -5.76 16.19
N GLU A 118 -6.12 -5.08 17.24
CA GLU A 118 -4.78 -5.26 17.79
C GLU A 118 -4.53 -6.70 18.29
N SER A 119 -5.58 -7.41 18.74
CA SER A 119 -5.50 -8.83 19.11
C SER A 119 -5.09 -9.76 17.94
N ASP A 120 -5.24 -9.28 16.71
CA ASP A 120 -4.89 -10.03 15.49
C ASP A 120 -3.49 -9.66 14.98
N ASP A 121 -2.74 -8.79 15.67
CA ASP A 121 -1.37 -8.43 15.31
C ASP A 121 -0.45 -9.67 15.47
N ALA A 122 0.20 -10.07 14.38
CA ALA A 122 1.23 -11.11 14.37
C ALA A 122 2.61 -10.51 14.66
N LEU A 123 2.83 -9.27 14.21
CA LEU A 123 4.05 -8.51 14.48
C LEU A 123 3.73 -7.01 14.43
N ARG A 124 4.25 -6.27 15.41
CA ARG A 124 4.22 -4.80 15.47
C ARG A 124 5.62 -4.31 15.79
N ILE A 125 6.16 -3.45 14.94
CA ILE A 125 7.54 -2.96 15.05
C ILE A 125 7.63 -1.47 14.79
N PRO A 126 8.54 -0.75 15.47
CA PRO A 126 8.86 0.60 15.10
C PRO A 126 9.64 0.63 13.78
N SER A 127 9.40 1.66 12.98
CA SER A 127 10.16 2.00 11.79
C SER A 127 10.55 3.45 11.80
N LYS A 128 11.75 3.73 11.26
CA LYS A 128 12.25 5.09 11.09
C LYS A 128 11.84 5.60 9.71
N VAL A 129 11.00 6.62 9.67
CA VAL A 129 10.67 7.30 8.41
C VAL A 129 11.73 8.34 8.05
N GLN A 130 11.95 8.50 6.75
CA GLN A 130 12.83 9.47 6.14
C GLN A 130 12.03 10.38 5.23
N SER A 131 12.41 11.65 5.18
CA SER A 131 11.88 12.59 4.21
C SER A 131 12.62 12.42 2.88
N ASN A 132 11.89 12.41 1.77
CA ASN A 132 12.45 12.35 0.43
C ASN A 132 12.71 13.76 -0.11
N GLU A 133 13.79 13.94 -0.87
CA GLU A 133 14.06 15.19 -1.59
C GLU A 133 13.00 15.47 -2.67
N ASN A 134 12.50 14.41 -3.32
CA ASN A 134 11.46 14.47 -4.33
C ASN A 134 10.17 13.80 -3.83
N SER A 135 9.04 14.48 -4.02
CA SER A 135 7.73 13.94 -3.68
C SER A 135 7.37 12.75 -4.59
N GLN A 136 7.00 11.63 -3.98
CA GLN A 136 6.50 10.44 -4.65
C GLN A 136 4.99 10.58 -4.90
N GLU A 137 4.60 10.93 -6.13
CA GLU A 137 3.20 11.22 -6.49
C GLU A 137 2.27 10.01 -6.30
N GLU A 138 2.71 8.82 -6.71
CA GLU A 138 1.95 7.57 -6.56
C GLU A 138 2.53 6.73 -5.44
N MET A 139 1.69 6.27 -4.52
CA MET A 139 2.13 5.38 -3.44
C MET A 139 2.81 4.14 -4.01
N LEU A 140 4.03 3.86 -3.57
CA LEU A 140 4.86 2.81 -4.13
C LEU A 140 5.31 1.84 -3.04
N PHE A 141 5.11 0.55 -3.28
CA PHE A 141 5.89 -0.50 -2.64
C PHE A 141 6.89 -1.09 -3.63
N LYS A 142 8.08 -1.43 -3.15
CA LYS A 142 9.10 -2.10 -3.96
C LYS A 142 9.81 -3.16 -3.13
N VAL A 143 9.90 -4.37 -3.65
CA VAL A 143 10.77 -5.41 -3.08
C VAL A 143 12.14 -5.28 -3.73
N THR A 144 13.15 -4.95 -2.93
CA THR A 144 14.55 -4.86 -3.38
C THR A 144 15.30 -6.16 -3.07
N LYS A 145 16.62 -6.17 -3.23
CA LYS A 145 17.46 -7.33 -2.89
C LYS A 145 17.53 -7.63 -1.38
N LYS A 146 17.18 -6.67 -0.51
CA LYS A 146 17.38 -6.76 0.96
C LYS A 146 16.20 -6.25 1.80
N GLU A 147 15.30 -5.51 1.20
CA GLU A 147 14.25 -4.80 1.94
C GLU A 147 13.00 -4.58 1.09
N ILE A 148 11.89 -4.37 1.79
CA ILE A 148 10.66 -3.84 1.21
C ILE A 148 10.67 -2.33 1.47
N LEU A 149 10.61 -1.53 0.41
CA LEU A 149 10.53 -0.08 0.46
C LEU A 149 9.08 0.36 0.32
N PHE A 150 8.69 1.35 1.11
CA PHE A 150 7.49 2.15 0.93
C PHE A 150 7.88 3.59 0.62
N SER A 151 7.22 4.23 -0.34
CA SER A 151 7.35 5.67 -0.59
C SER A 151 6.01 6.27 -1.02
N TRP A 152 5.63 7.39 -0.42
CA TRP A 152 4.48 8.19 -0.85
C TRP A 152 4.59 9.62 -0.34
N SER A 153 4.29 10.59 -1.20
CA SER A 153 4.56 12.00 -0.94
C SER A 153 6.03 12.19 -0.55
N ASP A 154 6.31 12.98 0.47
CA ASP A 154 7.64 13.24 0.98
C ASP A 154 8.16 12.15 1.93
N THR A 155 7.48 11.01 2.10
CA THR A 155 7.80 10.03 3.13
C THR A 155 8.25 8.69 2.55
N THR A 156 9.36 8.16 3.07
CA THR A 156 9.85 6.80 2.81
C THR A 156 10.16 6.05 4.11
N PHE A 157 9.98 4.74 4.10
CA PHE A 157 10.63 3.85 5.04
C PHE A 157 11.00 2.54 4.36
N THR A 158 11.89 1.78 5.01
CA THR A 158 12.22 0.43 4.58
C THR A 158 12.02 -0.59 5.69
N MET A 159 11.67 -1.80 5.28
CA MET A 159 11.58 -2.98 6.13
C MET A 159 12.66 -3.94 5.66
N ARG A 160 13.72 -4.11 6.46
CA ARG A 160 14.77 -5.08 6.17
C ARG A 160 14.20 -6.48 6.36
N VAL A 161 14.37 -7.33 5.36
CA VAL A 161 13.95 -8.73 5.39
C VAL A 161 15.20 -9.60 5.44
N GLN A 162 15.24 -10.53 6.39
CA GLN A 162 16.38 -11.40 6.64
C GLN A 162 15.96 -12.85 6.70
#